data_AF-A0A0R3QB34-F1
#
_entry.id   AF-A0A0R3QB34-F1
#
_cell.length_a   1.000
_cell.length_b   1.000
_cell.length_c   1.000
_cell.angle_alpha   90.00
_cell.angle_beta   90.00
_cell.angle_gamma   90.00
#
_symmetry.space_group_name_H-M   'P 1'
#
loop_
_entity.id
_entity.type
_entity.pdbx_description
1 polymer ?
#
loop_
_entity_poly.entity_id
_entity_poly.type
_entity_poly.pdbx_seq_one_letter_code
_entity_poly.pdbx_strand_id
1 'polypeptide(L)'
;LLQARLFPDMFPLVRQVQIAADFSKGIASRLAGAEVPSWPDTEVSFADLQALIAKALAHIGSFEPEQFDSSESREIVLRPGTPKEKKLTAGAYLLHYGLPQFFFHVTTTYAILRHNGVEVGKRDYMGAY
;
A
#
# COMPACT_ATOMS: atom_id res chain seq x y z
N LEU A 1 -3.00 1.62 -20.95
CA LEU A 1 -3.18 0.77 -19.74
C LEU A 1 -3.05 1.54 -18.42
N LEU A 2 -2.01 2.38 -18.21
CA LEU A 2 -1.82 3.13 -16.95
C LEU A 2 -3.03 3.99 -16.51
N GLN A 3 -3.77 4.56 -17.46
CA GLN A 3 -4.96 5.38 -17.21
C GLN A 3 -6.28 4.59 -17.23
N ALA A 4 -6.24 3.27 -17.44
CA ALA A 4 -7.43 2.43 -17.42
C ALA A 4 -7.99 2.34 -15.98
N ARG A 5 -9.32 2.24 -15.87
CA ARG A 5 -10.08 2.16 -14.62
C ARG A 5 -11.28 1.25 -14.82
N LEU A 6 -11.79 0.66 -13.73
CA LEU A 6 -12.95 -0.24 -13.79
C LEU A 6 -14.29 0.52 -13.90
N PHE A 7 -14.32 1.75 -13.42
CA PHE A 7 -15.50 2.60 -13.43
C PHE A 7 -15.07 4.08 -13.51
N PRO A 8 -15.87 5.01 -14.08
CA PRO A 8 -15.46 6.40 -14.29
C PRO A 8 -14.92 7.14 -13.06
N ASP A 9 -15.53 6.94 -11.89
CA ASP A 9 -15.13 7.60 -10.63
C ASP A 9 -14.03 6.85 -9.84
N MET A 10 -13.66 5.64 -10.29
CA MET A 10 -12.57 4.89 -9.69
C MET A 10 -11.22 5.41 -10.16
N PHE A 11 -10.23 5.35 -9.28
CA PHE A 11 -8.85 5.68 -9.62
C PHE A 11 -8.29 4.76 -10.73
N PRO A 12 -7.46 5.31 -11.64
CA PRO A 12 -6.81 4.54 -12.70
C PRO A 12 -5.69 3.64 -12.15
N LEU A 13 -5.23 2.69 -12.97
CA LEU A 13 -4.20 1.71 -12.63
C LEU A 13 -2.96 2.34 -11.96
N VAL A 14 -2.42 3.43 -12.53
CA VAL A 14 -1.24 4.10 -11.95
C VAL A 14 -1.47 4.50 -10.50
N ARG A 15 -2.66 5.02 -10.19
CA ARG A 15 -2.99 5.48 -8.85
C ARG A 15 -3.30 4.31 -7.90
N GLN A 16 -3.84 3.20 -8.40
CA GLN A 16 -4.02 1.99 -7.61
C GLN A 16 -2.66 1.44 -7.12
N VAL A 17 -1.64 1.43 -7.98
CA VAL A 17 -0.28 0.99 -7.62
C VAL A 17 0.38 1.95 -6.62
N GLN A 18 0.28 3.26 -6.86
CA GLN A 18 0.80 4.28 -5.93
C GLN A 18 0.21 4.13 -4.53
N ILE A 19 -1.11 3.98 -4.43
CA ILE A 19 -1.77 3.84 -3.13
C ILE A 19 -1.39 2.51 -2.45
N ALA A 20 -1.25 1.41 -3.20
CA ALA A 20 -0.75 0.15 -2.64
C ALA A 20 0.68 0.32 -2.06
N ALA A 21 1.56 1.03 -2.76
CA ALA A 21 2.89 1.37 -2.26
C ALA A 21 2.84 2.26 -1.00
N ASP A 22 1.96 3.26 -0.97
CA ASP A 22 1.73 4.12 0.20
C ASP A 22 1.25 3.36 1.44
N PHE A 23 0.34 2.40 1.26
CA PHE A 23 -0.09 1.54 2.36
C PHE A 23 1.07 0.65 2.82
N SER A 24 1.82 0.05 1.90
CA SER A 24 2.95 -0.82 2.27
C SER A 24 4.02 -0.07 3.10
N LYS A 25 4.49 1.10 2.63
CA LYS A 25 5.48 1.92 3.36
C LYS A 25 4.90 2.47 4.67
N GLY A 26 3.64 2.91 4.64
CA GLY A 26 2.98 3.57 5.75
C GLY A 26 2.62 2.62 6.88
N ILE A 27 2.28 1.38 6.58
CA ILE A 27 2.02 0.33 7.58
C ILE A 27 3.33 -0.02 8.28
N ALA A 28 4.37 -0.37 7.51
CA ALA A 28 5.67 -0.76 8.05
C ALA A 28 6.28 0.33 8.96
N SER A 29 6.37 1.58 8.46
CA SER A 29 6.90 2.70 9.25
C SER A 29 6.14 2.90 10.56
N ARG A 30 4.81 2.94 10.51
CA ARG A 30 4.00 3.23 11.71
C ARG A 30 4.12 2.13 12.76
N LEU A 31 4.15 0.86 12.34
CA LEU A 31 4.30 -0.27 13.25
C LEU A 31 5.71 -0.33 13.85
N ALA A 32 6.74 0.01 13.06
CA ALA A 32 8.13 0.15 13.51
C ALA A 32 8.37 1.42 14.35
N GLY A 33 7.36 2.28 14.54
CA GLY A 33 7.50 3.55 15.25
C GLY A 33 8.33 4.60 14.52
N ALA A 34 8.59 4.42 13.23
CA ALA A 34 9.35 5.32 12.38
C ALA A 34 8.45 6.37 11.70
N GLU A 35 9.06 7.47 11.26
CA GLU A 35 8.39 8.43 10.41
C GLU A 35 8.00 7.80 9.06
N VAL A 36 6.85 8.22 8.52
CA VAL A 36 6.39 7.76 7.20
C VAL A 36 7.02 8.65 6.14
N PRO A 37 7.87 8.13 5.24
CA PRO A 37 8.49 8.95 4.22
C PRO A 37 7.44 9.47 3.23
N SER A 38 7.57 10.75 2.85
CA SER A 38 6.73 11.37 1.81
C SER A 38 7.30 11.08 0.43
N TRP A 39 6.48 10.52 -0.47
CA TRP A 39 6.82 10.30 -1.88
C TRP A 39 5.81 11.08 -2.75
N PRO A 40 6.25 11.75 -3.82
CA PRO A 40 5.43 12.75 -4.51
C PRO A 40 4.44 12.20 -5.54
N ASP A 41 4.35 10.87 -5.72
CA ASP A 41 3.43 10.20 -6.65
C ASP A 41 3.53 10.69 -8.11
N THR A 42 4.75 10.86 -8.61
CA THR A 42 5.04 11.43 -9.94
C THR A 42 5.20 10.39 -11.05
N GLU A 43 4.87 9.13 -10.80
CA GLU A 43 5.07 8.01 -11.74
C GLU A 43 4.15 8.16 -12.96
N VAL A 44 4.72 8.08 -14.17
CA VAL A 44 3.97 8.23 -15.44
C VAL A 44 4.18 7.06 -16.39
N SER A 45 5.04 6.11 -16.05
CA SER A 45 5.36 4.91 -16.82
C SER A 45 5.34 3.64 -15.98
N PHE A 46 5.34 2.47 -16.63
CA PHE A 46 5.50 1.19 -15.93
C PHE A 46 6.88 1.04 -15.27
N ALA A 47 7.93 1.62 -15.89
CA ALA A 47 9.27 1.62 -15.30
C ALA A 47 9.28 2.43 -13.99
N ASP A 48 8.60 3.57 -13.95
CA ASP A 48 8.46 4.37 -12.73
C ASP A 48 7.70 3.60 -11.64
N LEU A 49 6.61 2.92 -12.00
CA LEU A 49 5.86 2.09 -11.05
C LEU A 49 6.68 0.91 -10.52
N GLN A 50 7.49 0.27 -11.37
CA GLN A 50 8.42 -0.77 -10.93
C GLN A 50 9.48 -0.22 -9.98
N ALA A 51 10.02 0.98 -10.27
CA ALA A 51 10.96 1.66 -9.38
C ALA A 51 10.32 2.04 -8.04
N LEU A 52 9.05 2.47 -8.04
CA LEU A 52 8.28 2.74 -6.83
C LEU A 52 8.10 1.48 -5.98
N ILE A 53 7.76 0.34 -6.60
CA ILE A 53 7.63 -0.95 -5.90
C ILE A 53 8.97 -1.38 -5.32
N ALA A 54 10.06 -1.28 -6.08
CA ALA A 54 11.40 -1.60 -5.60
C ALA A 54 11.81 -0.72 -4.40
N LYS A 55 11.50 0.58 -4.46
CA LYS A 55 11.70 1.52 -3.36
C LYS A 55 10.90 1.13 -2.11
N ALA A 56 9.65 0.69 -2.27
CA ALA A 56 8.83 0.22 -1.16
C ALA A 56 9.35 -1.07 -0.53
N LEU A 57 9.80 -2.02 -1.34
CA LEU A 57 10.44 -3.25 -0.85
C LEU A 57 11.72 -2.93 -0.07
N ALA A 58 12.57 -2.04 -0.59
CA ALA A 58 13.80 -1.64 0.10
C ALA A 58 13.52 -0.94 1.45
N HIS A 59 12.49 -0.07 1.49
CA HIS A 59 12.06 0.61 2.73
C HIS A 59 11.51 -0.38 3.77
N ILE A 60 10.68 -1.34 3.35
CA ILE A 60 10.17 -2.37 4.27
C ILE A 60 11.32 -3.26 4.76
N GLY A 61 12.23 -3.63 3.86
CA GLY A 61 13.38 -4.47 4.17
C GLY A 61 14.49 -3.80 4.99
N SER A 62 14.39 -2.49 5.26
CA SER A 62 15.35 -1.78 6.12
C SER A 62 14.97 -1.80 7.60
N PHE A 63 13.82 -2.37 7.96
CA PHE A 63 13.39 -2.48 9.36
C PHE A 63 13.81 -3.82 9.94
N GLU A 64 14.41 -3.77 11.13
CA GLU A 64 14.74 -4.95 11.93
C GLU A 64 13.51 -5.45 12.72
N PRO A 65 13.36 -6.76 12.95
CA PRO A 65 12.23 -7.34 13.70
C PRO A 65 11.98 -6.67 15.05
N GLU A 66 13.03 -6.31 15.78
CA GLU A 66 12.97 -5.72 17.13
C GLU A 66 12.26 -4.36 17.13
N GLN A 67 12.22 -3.67 15.98
CA GLN A 67 11.48 -2.42 15.84
C GLN A 67 9.96 -2.63 15.94
N PHE A 68 9.48 -3.86 15.73
CA PHE A 68 8.07 -4.23 15.82
C PHE A 68 7.67 -4.84 17.17
N ASP A 69 8.62 -5.22 18.03
CA ASP A 69 8.33 -5.87 19.33
C ASP A 69 7.46 -5.00 20.25
N SER A 70 7.64 -3.67 20.16
CA SER A 70 6.85 -2.69 20.92
C SER A 70 5.53 -2.29 20.24
N SER A 71 5.21 -2.91 19.09
CA SER A 71 4.07 -2.48 18.29
C SER A 71 2.73 -2.70 19.00
N GLU A 72 2.55 -3.79 19.75
CA GLU A 72 1.26 -4.11 20.38
C GLU A 72 0.73 -3.02 21.33
N SER A 73 1.63 -2.34 22.06
CA SER A 73 1.27 -1.23 22.94
C SER A 73 1.19 0.14 22.24
N ARG A 74 1.54 0.22 20.95
CA ARG A 74 1.64 1.49 20.22
C ARG A 74 0.27 1.97 19.77
N GLU A 75 -0.05 3.22 20.10
CA GLU A 75 -1.18 3.94 19.52
C GLU A 75 -0.77 4.55 18.17
N ILE A 76 -1.53 4.24 17.13
CA ILE A 76 -1.38 4.79 15.80
C ILE A 76 -2.44 5.88 15.61
N VAL A 77 -1.97 7.13 15.43
CA VAL A 77 -2.82 8.28 15.13
C VAL A 77 -2.86 8.52 13.63
N LEU A 78 -4.03 8.38 13.04
CA LEU A 78 -4.30 8.66 11.63
C LEU A 78 -4.83 10.08 11.49
N ARG A 79 -4.30 10.83 10.52
CA ARG A 79 -4.72 12.21 10.18
C ARG A 79 -4.72 13.14 11.40
N PRO A 80 -3.58 13.23 12.11
CA PRO A 80 -3.48 14.02 13.34
C PRO A 80 -3.85 15.48 13.08
N GLY A 81 -4.62 16.08 13.98
CA GLY A 81 -5.03 17.48 13.91
C GLY A 81 -6.14 17.78 12.89
N THR A 82 -6.81 16.76 12.34
CA THR A 82 -7.95 16.94 11.43
C THR A 82 -9.27 16.50 12.09
N PRO A 83 -10.45 16.98 11.63
CA PRO A 83 -11.74 16.47 12.10
C PRO A 83 -11.98 14.97 11.86
N LYS A 84 -11.09 14.32 11.08
CA LYS A 84 -11.12 12.88 10.78
C LYS A 84 -10.00 12.13 11.48
N GLU A 85 -9.41 12.71 12.54
CA GLU A 85 -8.40 12.03 13.35
C GLU A 85 -8.96 10.73 13.91
N LYS A 86 -8.16 9.66 13.86
CA LYS A 86 -8.53 8.36 14.41
C LYS A 86 -7.35 7.76 15.14
N LYS A 87 -7.60 7.30 16.36
CA LYS A 87 -6.62 6.57 17.18
C LYS A 87 -6.95 5.09 17.15
N LEU A 88 -5.94 4.26 16.92
CA LEU A 88 -6.05 2.80 16.80
C LEU A 88 -4.89 2.16 17.55
N THR A 89 -5.12 1.00 18.16
CA THR A 89 -4.00 0.13 18.53
C THR A 89 -3.28 -0.34 17.26
N ALA A 90 -2.00 -0.70 17.36
CA ALA A 90 -1.26 -1.21 16.21
C ALA A 90 -1.93 -2.41 15.54
N GLY A 91 -2.45 -3.36 16.33
CA GLY A 91 -3.19 -4.51 15.81
C GLY A 91 -4.45 -4.11 15.04
N ALA A 92 -5.26 -3.21 15.61
CA ALA A 92 -6.46 -2.71 14.93
C ALA A 92 -6.11 -1.89 13.68
N TYR A 93 -5.03 -1.12 13.72
CA TYR A 93 -4.51 -0.41 12.56
C TYR A 93 -4.08 -1.38 11.46
N LEU A 94 -3.27 -2.40 11.77
CA LEU A 94 -2.80 -3.36 10.78
C LEU A 94 -3.95 -4.16 10.17
N LEU A 95 -4.73 -4.84 11.01
CA LEU A 95 -5.70 -5.85 10.57
C LEU A 95 -7.00 -5.26 10.03
N HIS A 96 -7.45 -4.12 10.56
CA HIS A 96 -8.75 -3.54 10.23
C HIS A 96 -8.68 -2.24 9.43
N TYR A 97 -7.48 -1.70 9.19
CA TYR A 97 -7.30 -0.50 8.39
C TYR A 97 -6.26 -0.69 7.28
N GLY A 98 -5.03 -1.05 7.63
CA GLY A 98 -3.89 -1.14 6.71
C GLY A 98 -4.05 -2.24 5.67
N LEU A 99 -4.10 -3.50 6.11
CA LEU A 99 -4.18 -4.66 5.21
C LEU A 99 -5.42 -4.63 4.31
N PRO A 100 -6.64 -4.33 4.79
CA PRO A 100 -7.81 -4.27 3.92
C PRO A 100 -7.66 -3.25 2.79
N GLN A 101 -7.11 -2.08 3.08
CA GLN A 101 -6.86 -1.04 2.07
C GLN A 101 -5.77 -1.49 1.07
N PHE A 102 -4.65 -2.01 1.57
CA PHE A 102 -3.58 -2.52 0.72
C PHE A 102 -4.10 -3.58 -0.27
N PHE A 103 -4.76 -4.62 0.23
CA PHE A 103 -5.27 -5.70 -0.63
C PHE A 103 -6.38 -5.25 -1.57
N PHE A 104 -7.21 -4.27 -1.19
CA PHE A 104 -8.18 -3.67 -2.10
C PHE A 104 -7.50 -3.07 -3.33
N HIS A 105 -6.43 -2.30 -3.15
CA HIS A 105 -5.71 -1.65 -4.25
C HIS A 105 -4.89 -2.63 -5.10
N VAL A 106 -4.28 -3.65 -4.49
CA VAL A 106 -3.60 -4.73 -5.23
C VAL A 106 -4.61 -5.53 -6.07
N THR A 107 -5.74 -5.92 -5.49
CA THR A 107 -6.79 -6.68 -6.20
C THR A 107 -7.42 -5.84 -7.31
N THR A 108 -7.62 -4.54 -7.07
CA THR A 108 -8.15 -3.63 -8.10
C THR A 108 -7.16 -3.46 -9.26
N THR A 109 -5.85 -3.37 -8.97
CA THR A 109 -4.81 -3.37 -10.01
C THR A 109 -4.85 -4.64 -10.85
N TYR A 110 -4.92 -5.81 -10.20
CA TYR A 110 -5.10 -7.11 -10.88
C TYR A 110 -6.34 -7.11 -11.77
N ALA A 111 -7.48 -6.64 -11.26
CA ALA A 111 -8.73 -6.61 -11.99
C ALA A 111 -8.68 -5.67 -13.21
N ILE A 112 -8.04 -4.50 -13.11
CA ILE A 112 -7.85 -3.59 -14.26
C ILE A 112 -7.01 -4.26 -15.33
N LEU A 113 -5.88 -4.90 -14.96
CA LEU A 113 -5.03 -5.64 -15.91
C LEU A 113 -5.82 -6.73 -16.62
N ARG A 114 -6.52 -7.58 -15.86
CA ARG A 114 -7.31 -8.69 -16.40
C ARG A 114 -8.44 -8.21 -17.31
N HIS A 115 -9.14 -7.15 -16.91
CA HIS A 115 -10.22 -6.55 -17.69
C HIS A 115 -9.73 -5.99 -19.03
N ASN A 116 -8.47 -5.55 -19.11
CA ASN A 116 -7.84 -5.05 -20.35
C ASN A 116 -7.12 -6.13 -21.16
N GLY A 117 -7.37 -7.42 -20.89
CA GLY A 117 -6.86 -8.53 -21.69
C GLY A 117 -5.47 -9.04 -21.31
N VAL A 118 -4.88 -8.58 -20.19
CA VAL A 118 -3.65 -9.19 -19.68
C VAL A 118 -3.99 -10.54 -19.03
N GLU A 119 -3.31 -11.59 -19.44
CA GLU A 119 -3.59 -12.98 -19.03
C GLU A 119 -3.10 -13.32 -17.60
N VAL A 120 -3.22 -12.38 -16.65
CA VAL A 120 -2.95 -12.65 -15.23
C VAL A 120 -4.02 -13.59 -14.65
N GLY A 121 -3.62 -14.45 -13.71
CA GLY A 121 -4.47 -15.39 -13.01
C GLY A 121 -4.23 -15.37 -11.49
N LYS A 122 -4.98 -16.22 -10.77
CA LYS A 122 -4.88 -16.31 -9.30
C LYS A 122 -3.45 -16.58 -8.81
N ARG A 123 -2.65 -17.33 -9.56
CA ARG A 123 -1.24 -17.62 -9.22
C ARG A 123 -0.37 -16.37 -9.24
N ASP A 124 -0.61 -15.43 -10.14
CA ASP A 124 0.11 -14.15 -10.18
C ASP A 124 -0.22 -13.26 -8.98
N TYR A 125 -1.45 -13.37 -8.46
CA TYR A 125 -1.88 -12.65 -7.25
C TYR A 125 -1.36 -13.31 -5.97
N MET A 126 -1.47 -14.64 -5.84
CA MET A 126 -1.10 -15.37 -4.62
C MET A 126 0.41 -15.58 -4.49
N GLY A 127 1.17 -15.52 -5.58
CA GLY A 127 2.60 -15.79 -5.59
C GLY A 127 2.93 -17.29 -5.50
N ALA A 128 4.18 -17.57 -5.14
CA ALA A 128 4.65 -18.92 -4.83
C ALA A 128 4.44 -19.22 -3.33
N TYR A 129 4.01 -20.44 -3.03
CA TYR A 129 3.92 -21.00 -1.69
C TYR A 129 4.88 -22.18 -1.55
#